data_AF-A0A0D0EME4-F1
#
_entry.id   AF-A0A0D0EME4-F1
#
_cell.length_a   1.000
_cell.length_b   1.000
_cell.length_c   1.000
_cell.angle_alpha   90.00
_cell.angle_beta   90.00
_cell.angle_gamma   90.00
#
_symmetry.space_group_name_H-M   'P 1'
#
loop_
_entity.id
_entity.type
_entity.pdbx_description
1 polymer ?
#
loop_
_entity_poly.entity_id
_entity_poly.type
_entity_poly.pdbx_seq_one_letter_code
_entity_poly.pdbx_strand_id
1 'polypeptide(L)'
;MKVNKIVVLQLMMSMVLMLGTASCSKKSSSTHASRATGWDVDSQNGTAARNAGKKQQAGPGLVFVEGGTFTMGKVQDDVMHDWNNTPTQQHVQSFYMDETEVTNGMYLEYLEWLKKVFPPTEENYKNIYEGASPDTLVWRNRLGYNETMTNNYLRHPSYANYPVVGVNWIQAVEFSKWRTDRVNEAVLEKNKYIKKGAKTQDVSAESLFNTEAYLASPSTTYGGNEELVLKVNPNGRKPKAGKDGVVPEEKNVYAQRSSGIILPEYRLPTEAEWEYAAAADVGQREYNIYKGQKKYPWSGDYTRSSKRKNKGDQLANFKQGNGDYGGIAGWSDDGADITNAVKSYAANDFGLYDMAGNVAEWVADVYRPIIDNEANDFNYFRGNQYAKNKIGKDGKIEIITKDNIQYKTLSNGKKVATNLPGEIAQVPVDENETYLRQNFTTSDNINYRDGDKQSSKYFDFGDPESGSKADQAMYNSPKHNVTTDSLGKMVRKYDNSSKRTTLIDDNVRVYKGGSWRDRAYWLDPAQRRYFPQDMATDYIGFRCAMSRVGAKSEKRKSPRN
;
A
#
# COMPACT_ATOMS: atom_id res chain seq x y z
N MET A 1 76.78 41.83 19.63
CA MET A 1 75.88 41.39 20.72
C MET A 1 75.38 39.99 20.39
N LYS A 2 75.87 38.96 21.09
CA LYS A 2 75.45 37.57 20.88
C LYS A 2 74.10 37.36 21.57
N VAL A 3 73.01 37.60 20.85
CA VAL A 3 71.66 37.29 21.32
C VAL A 3 71.58 35.76 21.45
N ASN A 4 71.28 35.30 22.66
CA ASN A 4 71.26 33.89 22.99
C ASN A 4 70.14 33.22 22.17
N LYS A 5 70.50 32.32 21.24
CA LYS A 5 69.54 31.68 20.29
C LYS A 5 68.35 31.02 21.01
N ILE A 6 68.54 30.63 22.27
CA ILE A 6 67.51 30.04 23.13
C ILE A 6 66.43 31.06 23.51
N VAL A 7 66.79 32.32 23.76
CA VAL A 7 65.85 33.38 24.16
C VAL A 7 64.99 33.81 22.97
N VAL A 8 65.56 33.83 21.76
CA VAL A 8 64.80 34.09 20.51
C VAL A 8 63.84 32.95 20.21
N LEU A 9 64.25 31.70 20.45
CA LEU A 9 63.40 30.53 20.27
C LEU A 9 62.24 30.51 21.28
N GLN A 10 62.49 30.91 22.53
CA GLN A 10 61.45 31.02 23.57
C GLN A 10 60.45 32.15 23.28
N LEU A 11 60.90 33.30 22.78
CA LEU A 11 60.04 34.40 22.34
C LEU A 11 59.22 34.04 21.10
N MET A 12 59.80 33.31 20.13
CA MET A 12 59.04 32.79 18.98
C MET A 12 58.02 31.73 19.40
N MET A 13 58.36 30.86 20.35
CA MET A 13 57.44 29.83 20.83
C MET A 13 56.30 30.41 21.68
N SER A 14 56.54 31.50 22.43
CA SER A 14 55.45 32.23 23.12
C SER A 14 54.56 33.03 22.15
N MET A 15 55.12 33.55 21.05
CA MET A 15 54.36 34.26 20.02
C MET A 15 53.50 33.29 19.18
N VAL A 16 53.99 32.07 18.91
CA VAL A 16 53.21 30.99 18.29
C VAL A 16 52.14 30.44 19.24
N LEU A 17 52.40 30.40 20.56
CA LEU A 17 51.36 30.05 21.55
C LEU A 17 50.26 31.11 21.66
N MET A 18 50.58 32.41 21.54
CA MET A 18 49.56 33.48 21.57
C MET A 18 48.78 33.61 20.25
N LEU A 19 49.35 33.19 19.12
CA LEU A 19 48.63 33.12 17.84
C LEU A 19 47.73 31.86 17.72
N GLY A 20 47.89 30.88 18.60
CA GLY A 20 47.08 29.66 18.65
C GLY A 20 45.71 29.80 19.33
N THR A 21 45.42 30.92 20.00
CA THR A 21 44.15 31.14 20.72
C THR A 21 43.15 32.04 20.00
N ALA A 22 43.46 32.51 18.79
CA ALA A 22 42.45 33.06 17.88
C ALA A 22 41.76 31.93 17.09
N SER A 23 41.36 30.86 17.79
CA SER A 23 40.36 29.94 17.24
C SER A 23 39.07 30.72 17.16
N CYS A 24 38.63 31.00 15.93
CA CYS A 24 37.32 31.51 15.59
C CYS A 24 36.29 31.00 16.61
N SER A 25 35.53 31.93 17.17
CA SER A 25 34.36 31.61 17.98
C SER A 25 33.58 30.51 17.29
N LYS A 26 33.71 29.28 17.82
CA LYS A 26 32.70 28.25 17.58
C LYS A 26 31.46 28.86 18.19
N LYS A 27 30.65 29.55 17.38
CA LYS A 27 29.24 29.77 17.68
C LYS A 27 28.74 28.37 17.99
N SER A 28 28.58 28.07 19.29
CA SER A 28 27.88 26.89 19.70
C SER A 28 26.48 27.10 19.14
N SER A 29 26.18 26.51 17.98
CA SER A 29 24.79 26.24 17.67
C SER A 29 24.37 25.33 18.81
N SER A 30 23.63 25.87 19.78
CA SER A 30 23.00 25.03 20.78
C SER A 30 22.23 23.98 19.98
N THR A 31 22.51 22.71 20.25
CA THR A 31 21.88 21.55 19.61
C THR A 31 20.35 21.54 19.76
N HIS A 32 19.81 22.49 20.52
CA HIS A 32 18.43 22.61 20.96
C HIS A 32 17.74 23.88 20.43
N ALA A 33 18.48 24.81 19.79
CA ALA A 33 17.86 25.95 19.13
C ALA A 33 17.43 25.58 17.71
N SER A 34 16.17 25.86 17.38
CA SER A 34 15.67 25.76 16.01
C SER A 34 16.53 26.62 15.09
N ARG A 35 17.05 26.03 14.00
CA ARG A 35 17.77 26.80 12.97
C ARG A 35 16.87 27.84 12.29
N ALA A 36 15.57 27.60 12.26
CA ALA A 36 14.60 28.51 11.61
C ALA A 36 14.26 29.73 12.49
N THR A 37 14.14 29.55 13.81
CA THR A 37 13.64 30.60 14.71
C THR A 37 14.62 31.02 15.81
N GLY A 38 15.70 30.28 16.03
CA GLY A 38 16.63 30.46 17.14
C GLY A 38 16.05 30.08 18.51
N TRP A 39 14.78 29.64 18.58
CA TRP A 39 14.12 29.30 19.82
C TRP A 39 14.58 27.95 20.34
N ASP A 40 14.73 27.86 21.67
CA ASP A 40 14.94 26.58 22.34
C ASP A 40 13.67 25.73 22.24
N VAL A 41 13.68 24.82 21.28
CA VAL A 41 12.56 23.93 20.97
C VAL A 41 12.43 22.80 21.99
N ASP A 42 13.41 22.63 22.89
CA ASP A 42 13.27 21.71 24.03
C ASP A 42 12.43 22.31 25.17
N SER A 43 12.36 23.63 25.30
CA SER A 43 11.48 24.26 26.29
C SER A 43 9.99 24.10 25.94
N GLN A 44 9.68 23.95 24.65
CA GLN A 44 8.34 23.68 24.13
C GLN A 44 8.14 22.18 23.90
N ASN A 45 7.67 21.50 24.94
CA ASN A 45 7.26 20.09 24.87
C ASN A 45 6.30 19.86 23.68
N GLY A 46 6.72 19.03 22.72
CA GLY A 46 5.88 18.59 21.60
C GLY A 46 6.32 19.05 20.21
N THR A 47 7.39 19.84 20.08
CA THR A 47 7.91 20.20 18.76
C THR A 47 8.60 19.01 18.08
N ALA A 48 8.40 18.87 16.76
CA ALA A 48 8.95 17.80 15.93
C ALA A 48 10.49 17.67 16.00
N ALA A 49 11.18 18.69 16.51
CA ALA A 49 12.62 18.73 16.68
C ALA A 49 13.18 17.62 17.59
N ARG A 50 12.42 17.16 18.60
CA ARG A 50 12.88 16.11 19.53
C ARG A 50 13.00 14.71 18.93
N ASN A 51 12.35 14.44 17.79
CA ASN A 51 12.34 13.12 17.15
C ASN A 51 13.23 13.04 15.90
N ALA A 52 14.09 14.05 15.67
CA ALA A 52 15.01 14.06 14.55
C ALA A 52 15.89 12.79 14.55
N GLY A 53 15.76 11.96 13.51
CA GLY A 53 16.56 10.75 13.31
C GLY A 53 15.95 9.43 13.79
N LYS A 54 14.72 9.41 14.32
CA LYS A 54 14.00 8.14 14.54
C LYS A 54 13.68 7.49 13.20
N LYS A 55 14.14 6.25 13.03
CA LYS A 55 13.82 5.43 11.85
C LYS A 55 12.41 4.85 12.01
N GLN A 56 11.64 4.87 10.93
CA GLN A 56 10.38 4.13 10.84
C GLN A 56 10.68 2.64 11.07
N GLN A 57 9.92 2.02 11.97
CA GLN A 57 9.96 0.57 12.14
C GLN A 57 9.14 -0.10 11.05
N ALA A 58 9.61 -1.22 10.51
CA ALA A 58 8.82 -2.01 9.59
C ALA A 58 7.59 -2.58 10.31
N GLY A 59 6.44 -2.54 9.65
CA GLY A 59 5.25 -3.22 10.13
C GLY A 59 5.41 -4.76 10.06
N PRO A 60 4.51 -5.53 10.69
CA PRO A 60 4.58 -6.99 10.67
C PRO A 60 4.51 -7.55 9.23
N GLY A 61 5.41 -8.48 8.88
CA GLY A 61 5.44 -9.15 7.57
C GLY A 61 6.01 -8.31 6.41
N LEU A 62 6.45 -7.08 6.69
CA LEU A 62 6.96 -6.16 5.68
C LEU A 62 8.48 -6.24 5.50
N VAL A 63 8.93 -6.19 4.25
CA VAL A 63 10.32 -6.15 3.82
C VAL A 63 10.65 -4.78 3.27
N PHE A 64 11.83 -4.26 3.60
CA PHE A 64 12.29 -2.97 3.11
C PHE A 64 12.77 -3.06 1.65
N VAL A 65 12.10 -2.31 0.76
CA VAL A 65 12.49 -2.16 -0.65
C VAL A 65 13.15 -0.79 -0.80
N GLU A 66 14.47 -0.79 -0.98
CA GLU A 66 15.22 0.44 -1.26
C GLU A 66 14.91 0.91 -2.68
N GLY A 67 14.20 2.02 -2.80
CA GLY A 67 13.77 2.58 -4.07
C GLY A 67 14.90 3.12 -4.93
N GLY A 68 14.62 3.36 -6.21
CA GLY A 68 15.58 3.89 -7.16
C GLY A 68 14.99 3.99 -8.55
N THR A 69 15.84 4.35 -9.50
CA THR A 69 15.46 4.36 -10.91
C THR A 69 15.58 2.96 -11.49
N PHE A 70 14.62 2.58 -12.31
CA PHE A 70 14.63 1.36 -13.12
C PHE A 70 13.90 1.61 -14.45
N THR A 71 14.04 0.67 -15.37
CA THR A 71 13.24 0.66 -16.60
C THR A 71 12.07 -0.28 -16.37
N MET A 72 10.85 0.27 -16.42
CA MET A 72 9.59 -0.45 -16.33
C MET A 72 9.14 -0.83 -17.74
N GLY A 73 8.60 -2.03 -17.92
CA GLY A 73 8.10 -2.53 -19.19
C GLY A 73 9.07 -3.47 -19.93
N LYS A 74 8.67 -3.83 -21.15
CA LYS A 74 9.17 -4.91 -22.00
C LYS A 74 10.70 -5.12 -21.94
N VAL A 75 11.10 -6.34 -21.59
CA VAL A 75 12.52 -6.75 -21.44
C VAL A 75 13.06 -7.48 -22.67
N GLN A 76 12.32 -8.43 -23.24
CA GLN A 76 12.78 -9.23 -24.40
C GLN A 76 11.63 -9.57 -25.36
N ASP A 77 10.77 -10.50 -24.95
CA ASP A 77 9.81 -11.13 -25.86
C ASP A 77 8.48 -10.38 -25.88
N ASP A 78 8.06 -10.00 -27.08
CA ASP A 78 6.72 -9.47 -27.33
C ASP A 78 6.01 -10.38 -28.31
N VAL A 79 5.67 -11.56 -27.81
CA VAL A 79 5.00 -12.60 -28.59
C VAL A 79 3.64 -12.08 -29.08
N MET A 80 2.95 -11.30 -28.26
CA MET A 80 1.61 -10.80 -28.54
C MET A 80 1.59 -9.52 -29.36
N HIS A 81 2.74 -8.87 -29.57
CA HIS A 81 2.84 -7.54 -30.19
C HIS A 81 1.97 -6.51 -29.46
N ASP A 82 1.92 -6.62 -28.13
CA ASP A 82 1.10 -5.75 -27.28
C ASP A 82 1.80 -4.38 -27.14
N TRP A 83 1.05 -3.32 -27.42
CA TRP A 83 1.54 -1.93 -27.35
C TRP A 83 1.43 -1.32 -25.94
N ASN A 84 1.01 -2.12 -24.94
CA ASN A 84 0.71 -1.64 -23.60
C ASN A 84 1.87 -1.71 -22.61
N ASN A 85 3.01 -2.30 -22.99
CA ASN A 85 4.16 -2.56 -22.11
C ASN A 85 5.45 -1.84 -22.57
N THR A 86 5.33 -0.76 -23.34
CA THR A 86 6.47 0.01 -23.85
C THR A 86 7.42 0.41 -22.71
N PRO A 87 8.75 0.17 -22.85
CA PRO A 87 9.71 0.48 -21.80
C PRO A 87 9.76 1.97 -21.46
N THR A 88 9.63 2.31 -20.18
CA THR A 88 9.74 3.68 -19.66
C THR A 88 10.67 3.72 -18.45
N GLN A 89 11.41 4.81 -18.29
CA GLN A 89 12.28 4.99 -17.13
C GLN A 89 11.48 5.60 -15.99
N GLN A 90 11.42 4.90 -14.86
CA GLN A 90 10.63 5.27 -13.69
C GLN A 90 11.53 5.37 -12.45
N HIS A 91 11.22 6.28 -11.54
CA HIS A 91 11.84 6.38 -10.22
C HIS A 91 10.86 6.00 -9.14
N VAL A 92 11.21 4.99 -8.33
CA VAL A 92 10.38 4.54 -7.21
C VAL A 92 10.99 5.02 -5.89
N GLN A 93 10.16 5.62 -5.03
CA GLN A 93 10.57 5.94 -3.65
C GLN A 93 10.85 4.65 -2.88
N SER A 94 11.58 4.74 -1.77
CA SER A 94 11.71 3.56 -0.92
C SER A 94 10.40 3.29 -0.20
N PHE A 95 10.06 2.02 -0.02
CA PHE A 95 8.83 1.59 0.61
C PHE A 95 9.04 0.24 1.29
N TYR A 96 7.99 -0.26 1.89
CA TYR A 96 7.94 -1.60 2.46
C TYR A 96 6.86 -2.40 1.72
N MET A 97 7.10 -3.68 1.49
CA MET A 97 6.15 -4.58 0.82
C MET A 97 6.06 -5.88 1.61
N ASP A 98 4.90 -6.52 1.61
CA ASP A 98 4.74 -7.83 2.21
C ASP A 98 5.70 -8.84 1.57
N GLU A 99 6.35 -9.64 2.42
CA GLU A 99 7.24 -10.69 1.98
C GLU A 99 6.55 -11.73 1.10
N THR A 100 5.24 -11.95 1.28
CA THR A 100 4.41 -12.92 0.55
C THR A 100 3.07 -12.30 0.19
N GLU A 101 2.29 -13.02 -0.61
CA GLU A 101 0.87 -12.78 -0.77
C GLU A 101 0.13 -12.90 0.57
N VAL A 102 -1.00 -12.21 0.69
CA VAL A 102 -1.90 -12.36 1.84
C VAL A 102 -2.43 -13.80 1.85
N THR A 103 -2.30 -14.47 2.99
CA THR A 103 -2.69 -15.88 3.13
C THR A 103 -4.16 -16.02 3.54
N ASN A 104 -4.73 -17.22 3.32
CA ASN A 104 -6.07 -17.55 3.82
C ASN A 104 -6.18 -17.34 5.34
N GLY A 105 -5.14 -17.69 6.11
CA GLY A 105 -5.11 -17.49 7.55
C GLY A 105 -5.21 -16.01 7.95
N MET A 106 -4.45 -15.14 7.28
CA MET A 106 -4.53 -13.69 7.50
C MET A 106 -5.90 -13.12 7.12
N TYR A 107 -6.49 -13.59 6.02
CA TYR A 107 -7.80 -13.12 5.59
C TYR A 107 -8.94 -13.65 6.49
N LEU A 108 -8.81 -14.88 7.01
CA LEU A 108 -9.73 -15.41 8.00
C LEU A 108 -9.69 -14.61 9.30
N GLU A 109 -8.51 -14.17 9.76
CA GLU A 109 -8.39 -13.27 10.92
C GLU A 109 -9.23 -12.00 10.73
N TYR A 110 -9.17 -11.40 9.53
CA TYR A 110 -10.00 -10.26 9.15
C TYR A 110 -11.50 -10.58 9.21
N LEU A 111 -11.92 -11.71 8.63
CA LEU A 111 -13.32 -12.14 8.63
C LEU A 111 -13.84 -12.48 10.04
N GLU A 112 -13.03 -13.07 10.89
CA GLU A 112 -13.35 -13.36 12.28
C GLU A 112 -13.49 -12.08 13.10
N TRP A 113 -12.59 -11.11 12.88
CA TRP A 113 -12.71 -9.78 13.47
C TRP A 113 -14.02 -9.12 13.04
N LEU A 114 -14.35 -9.13 11.74
CA LEU A 114 -15.62 -8.57 11.24
C LEU A 114 -16.83 -9.24 11.89
N LYS A 115 -16.87 -10.58 11.98
CA LYS A 115 -17.98 -11.28 12.65
C LYS A 115 -18.13 -10.89 14.12
N LYS A 116 -17.03 -10.68 14.81
CA LYS A 116 -17.02 -10.33 16.23
C LYS A 116 -17.52 -8.90 16.45
N VAL A 117 -17.07 -7.96 15.62
CA VAL A 117 -17.41 -6.52 15.75
C VAL A 117 -18.75 -6.19 15.13
N PHE A 118 -19.06 -6.80 13.99
CA PHE A 118 -20.24 -6.56 13.17
C PHE A 118 -20.97 -7.91 12.94
N PRO A 119 -21.69 -8.41 13.95
CA PRO A 119 -22.33 -9.72 13.86
C PRO A 119 -23.30 -9.78 12.67
N PRO A 120 -23.21 -10.79 11.78
CA PRO A 120 -24.10 -10.91 10.63
C PRO A 120 -25.55 -11.25 11.03
N THR A 121 -25.79 -11.57 12.30
CA THR A 121 -27.12 -11.73 12.89
C THR A 121 -27.87 -10.39 13.00
N GLU A 122 -27.17 -9.26 12.98
CA GLU A 122 -27.76 -7.93 12.99
C GLU A 122 -27.95 -7.41 11.57
N GLU A 123 -29.18 -7.01 11.23
CA GLU A 123 -29.54 -6.61 9.86
C GLU A 123 -28.71 -5.43 9.35
N ASN A 124 -28.34 -4.51 10.24
CA ASN A 124 -27.52 -3.33 9.91
C ASN A 124 -26.09 -3.69 9.49
N TYR A 125 -25.59 -4.87 9.89
CA TYR A 125 -24.19 -5.30 9.73
C TYR A 125 -24.02 -6.49 8.81
N LYS A 126 -25.10 -7.21 8.50
CA LYS A 126 -25.10 -8.37 7.61
C LYS A 126 -24.29 -8.15 6.32
N ASN A 127 -24.52 -7.02 5.66
CA ASN A 127 -23.87 -6.69 4.38
C ASN A 127 -22.37 -6.35 4.52
N ILE A 128 -21.86 -6.05 5.72
CA ILE A 128 -20.43 -5.80 5.96
C ILE A 128 -19.68 -7.13 5.82
N TYR A 129 -20.09 -8.15 6.58
CA TYR A 129 -19.46 -9.46 6.56
C TYR A 129 -19.67 -10.17 5.21
N GLU A 130 -20.89 -10.14 4.66
CA GLU A 130 -21.18 -10.72 3.35
C GLU A 130 -20.34 -10.02 2.27
N GLY A 131 -20.25 -8.68 2.32
CA GLY A 131 -19.43 -7.83 1.44
C GLY A 131 -17.95 -8.24 1.43
N ALA A 132 -17.37 -8.48 2.61
CA ALA A 132 -15.97 -8.88 2.77
C ALA A 132 -15.70 -10.35 2.45
N SER A 133 -16.70 -11.24 2.49
CA SER A 133 -16.48 -12.68 2.28
C SER A 133 -16.00 -13.00 0.85
N PRO A 134 -14.91 -13.75 0.64
CA PRO A 134 -14.46 -14.15 -0.70
C PRO A 134 -15.51 -15.01 -1.42
N ASP A 135 -15.56 -14.91 -2.75
CA ASP A 135 -16.37 -15.79 -3.57
C ASP A 135 -15.68 -17.16 -3.71
N THR A 136 -16.18 -18.17 -2.99
CA THR A 136 -15.63 -19.53 -3.06
C THR A 136 -16.06 -20.28 -4.33
N LEU A 137 -17.06 -19.79 -5.08
CA LEU A 137 -17.56 -20.46 -6.27
C LEU A 137 -16.63 -20.29 -7.48
N VAL A 138 -15.62 -19.43 -7.39
CA VAL A 138 -14.61 -19.23 -8.43
C VAL A 138 -13.88 -20.52 -8.82
N TRP A 139 -13.82 -21.50 -7.92
CA TRP A 139 -13.22 -22.81 -8.16
C TRP A 139 -14.04 -23.71 -9.09
N ARG A 140 -15.34 -23.45 -9.25
CA ARG A 140 -16.23 -24.28 -10.05
C ARG A 140 -15.94 -24.11 -11.53
N ASN A 141 -15.83 -25.24 -12.22
CA ASN A 141 -15.72 -25.30 -13.66
C ASN A 141 -16.82 -26.22 -14.19
N ARG A 142 -17.44 -25.87 -15.33
CA ARG A 142 -18.51 -26.66 -15.95
C ARG A 142 -18.12 -28.11 -16.22
N LEU A 143 -16.83 -28.36 -16.45
CA LEU A 143 -16.27 -29.67 -16.78
C LEU A 143 -15.11 -30.06 -15.84
N GLY A 144 -14.98 -29.42 -14.67
CA GLY A 144 -13.90 -29.71 -13.71
C GLY A 144 -14.45 -30.15 -12.35
N TYR A 145 -13.76 -31.10 -11.70
CA TYR A 145 -14.12 -31.60 -10.37
C TYR A 145 -13.31 -30.86 -9.29
N ASN A 146 -13.80 -29.69 -8.87
CA ASN A 146 -13.10 -28.80 -7.91
C ASN A 146 -13.95 -28.47 -6.66
N GLU A 147 -15.00 -29.24 -6.37
CA GLU A 147 -15.87 -28.99 -5.20
C GLU A 147 -15.10 -29.02 -3.87
N THR A 148 -14.02 -29.81 -3.80
CA THR A 148 -13.13 -29.83 -2.63
C THR A 148 -12.53 -28.44 -2.35
N MET A 149 -12.14 -27.70 -3.40
CA MET A 149 -11.57 -26.37 -3.24
C MET A 149 -12.64 -25.35 -2.82
N THR A 150 -13.83 -25.40 -3.41
CA THR A 150 -14.98 -24.57 -3.02
C THR A 150 -15.28 -24.65 -1.52
N ASN A 151 -15.24 -25.86 -0.95
CA ASN A 151 -15.61 -26.09 0.44
C ASN A 151 -14.45 -25.80 1.41
N ASN A 152 -13.22 -26.15 1.03
CA ASN A 152 -12.09 -26.23 1.97
C ASN A 152 -11.04 -25.15 1.79
N TYR A 153 -10.82 -24.60 0.59
CA TYR A 153 -9.64 -23.77 0.32
C TYR A 153 -9.49 -22.58 1.28
N LEU A 154 -10.55 -21.81 1.48
CA LEU A 154 -10.51 -20.66 2.40
C LEU A 154 -10.48 -21.05 3.87
N ARG A 155 -11.07 -22.20 4.26
CA ARG A 155 -11.48 -22.47 5.66
C ARG A 155 -10.69 -23.58 6.33
N HIS A 156 -10.12 -24.51 5.55
CA HIS A 156 -9.47 -25.67 6.11
C HIS A 156 -8.04 -25.32 6.57
N PRO A 157 -7.61 -25.72 7.78
CA PRO A 157 -6.30 -25.35 8.33
C PRO A 157 -5.10 -25.70 7.43
N SER A 158 -5.20 -26.78 6.64
CA SER A 158 -4.14 -27.15 5.67
C SER A 158 -3.86 -26.08 4.61
N TYR A 159 -4.84 -25.23 4.30
CA TYR A 159 -4.69 -24.14 3.34
C TYR A 159 -4.41 -22.78 4.02
N ALA A 160 -4.16 -22.75 5.34
CA ALA A 160 -3.98 -21.50 6.08
C ALA A 160 -2.80 -20.65 5.56
N ASN A 161 -1.73 -21.30 5.09
CA ASN A 161 -0.54 -20.64 4.54
C ASN A 161 -0.56 -20.53 2.99
N TYR A 162 -1.70 -20.77 2.35
CA TYR A 162 -1.87 -20.59 0.92
C TYR A 162 -2.39 -19.18 0.63
N PRO A 163 -2.12 -18.61 -0.55
CA PRO A 163 -2.60 -17.28 -0.91
C PRO A 163 -4.12 -17.23 -0.94
N VAL A 164 -4.71 -16.14 -0.46
CA VAL A 164 -6.15 -15.92 -0.56
C VAL A 164 -6.53 -15.63 -2.01
N VAL A 165 -7.57 -16.31 -2.49
CA VAL A 165 -8.19 -16.09 -3.81
C VAL A 165 -9.71 -16.02 -3.66
N GLY A 166 -10.42 -15.72 -4.76
CA GLY A 166 -11.85 -15.40 -4.69
C GLY A 166 -12.10 -14.00 -4.11
N VAL A 167 -11.05 -13.17 -4.03
CA VAL A 167 -11.10 -11.79 -3.57
C VAL A 167 -11.07 -10.84 -4.76
N ASN A 168 -11.92 -9.81 -4.72
CA ASN A 168 -11.87 -8.71 -5.68
C ASN A 168 -10.98 -7.57 -5.16
N TRP A 169 -10.70 -6.59 -6.03
CA TRP A 169 -9.82 -5.47 -5.68
C TRP A 169 -10.35 -4.64 -4.51
N ILE A 170 -11.67 -4.42 -4.45
CA ILE A 170 -12.31 -3.66 -3.36
C ILE A 170 -12.06 -4.35 -2.01
N GLN A 171 -12.24 -5.67 -1.95
CA GLN A 171 -11.99 -6.47 -0.75
C GLN A 171 -10.52 -6.43 -0.31
N ALA A 172 -9.59 -6.41 -1.26
CA ALA A 172 -8.16 -6.29 -0.97
C ALA A 172 -7.78 -4.92 -0.38
N VAL A 173 -8.42 -3.84 -0.87
CA VAL A 173 -8.27 -2.49 -0.30
C VAL A 173 -8.86 -2.40 1.10
N GLU A 174 -10.06 -2.93 1.33
CA GLU A 174 -10.69 -2.95 2.66
C GLU A 174 -9.86 -3.75 3.68
N PHE A 175 -9.28 -4.89 3.27
CA PHE A 175 -8.34 -5.63 4.10
C PHE A 175 -7.11 -4.78 4.48
N SER A 176 -6.57 -4.01 3.54
CA SER A 176 -5.40 -3.15 3.78
C SER A 176 -5.72 -2.02 4.77
N LYS A 177 -6.89 -1.41 4.67
CA LYS A 177 -7.40 -0.42 5.65
C LYS A 177 -7.56 -1.04 7.03
N TRP A 178 -8.22 -2.20 7.11
CA TRP A 178 -8.37 -2.94 8.37
C TRP A 178 -7.02 -3.24 9.02
N ARG A 179 -6.07 -3.74 8.24
CA ARG A 179 -4.72 -4.06 8.72
C ARG A 179 -4.00 -2.83 9.25
N THR A 180 -4.15 -1.68 8.60
CA THR A 180 -3.62 -0.39 9.08
C THR A 180 -4.11 -0.08 10.49
N ASP A 181 -5.42 -0.16 10.70
CA ASP A 181 -6.03 0.14 11.99
C ASP A 181 -5.57 -0.83 13.07
N ARG A 182 -5.61 -2.15 12.81
CA ARG A 182 -5.20 -3.15 13.81
C ARG A 182 -3.73 -3.07 14.17
N VAL A 183 -2.85 -2.81 13.20
CA VAL A 183 -1.41 -2.68 13.46
C VAL A 183 -1.13 -1.42 14.26
N ASN A 184 -1.70 -0.27 13.88
CA ASN A 184 -1.50 0.98 14.61
C ASN A 184 -2.11 0.93 16.02
N GLU A 185 -3.26 0.30 16.17
CA GLU A 185 -3.89 0.03 17.47
C GLU A 185 -2.95 -0.78 18.38
N ALA A 186 -2.36 -1.87 17.86
CA ALA A 186 -1.40 -2.68 18.61
C ALA A 186 -0.12 -1.91 18.95
N VAL A 187 0.36 -1.05 18.05
CA VAL A 187 1.53 -0.19 18.29
C VAL A 187 1.23 0.84 19.38
N LEU A 188 0.05 1.48 19.36
CA LEU A 188 -0.37 2.45 20.36
C LEU A 188 -0.57 1.79 21.74
N GLU A 189 -1.17 0.60 21.79
CA GLU A 189 -1.30 -0.20 23.01
C GLU A 189 0.08 -0.55 23.60
N LYS A 190 1.00 -1.03 22.76
CA LYS A 190 2.39 -1.35 23.18
C LYS A 190 3.11 -0.14 23.76
N ASN A 191 2.81 1.06 23.27
CA ASN A 191 3.35 2.33 23.74
C ASN A 191 2.49 3.00 24.82
N LYS A 192 1.47 2.31 25.36
CA LYS A 192 0.58 2.77 26.44
C LYS A 192 -0.30 3.98 26.11
N TYR A 193 -0.49 4.30 24.82
CA TYR A 193 -1.46 5.30 24.37
C TYR A 193 -2.88 4.74 24.25
N ILE A 194 -3.01 3.42 24.31
CA ILE A 194 -4.29 2.70 24.39
C ILE A 194 -4.23 1.76 25.59
N LYS A 195 -5.36 1.60 26.30
CA LYS A 195 -5.51 0.66 27.41
C LYS A 195 -5.17 -0.77 26.97
N LYS A 196 -4.41 -1.48 27.80
CA LYS A 196 -4.06 -2.89 27.54
C LYS A 196 -5.34 -3.74 27.49
N GLY A 197 -5.50 -4.52 26.42
CA GLY A 197 -6.67 -5.37 26.19
C GLY A 197 -7.79 -4.71 25.38
N ALA A 198 -7.74 -3.39 25.14
CA ALA A 198 -8.80 -2.64 24.45
C ALA A 198 -9.15 -3.26 23.09
N LYS A 199 -8.13 -3.58 22.28
CA LYS A 199 -8.27 -4.22 20.95
C LYS A 199 -8.91 -5.61 20.94
N THR A 200 -9.15 -6.22 22.10
CA THR A 200 -9.71 -7.58 22.22
C THR A 200 -10.97 -7.65 23.08
N GLN A 201 -10.99 -6.96 24.21
CA GLN A 201 -12.06 -7.08 25.22
C GLN A 201 -13.10 -5.96 25.10
N ASP A 202 -12.68 -4.78 24.66
CA ASP A 202 -13.50 -3.57 24.65
C ASP A 202 -13.98 -3.18 23.24
N VAL A 203 -13.88 -4.09 22.27
CA VAL A 203 -14.24 -3.82 20.86
C VAL A 203 -15.73 -4.11 20.62
N SER A 204 -16.46 -3.11 20.14
CA SER A 204 -17.84 -3.22 19.68
C SER A 204 -18.05 -2.34 18.45
N ALA A 205 -19.15 -2.49 17.71
CA ALA A 205 -19.45 -1.65 16.54
C ALA A 205 -19.50 -0.13 16.86
N GLU A 206 -19.76 0.25 18.10
CA GLU A 206 -19.82 1.65 18.55
C GLU A 206 -18.49 2.14 19.14
N SER A 207 -17.60 1.21 19.52
CA SER A 207 -16.31 1.51 20.12
C SER A 207 -15.19 0.88 19.30
N LEU A 208 -14.82 1.58 18.21
CA LEU A 208 -13.79 1.15 17.27
C LEU A 208 -12.61 2.10 17.22
N PHE A 209 -11.44 1.50 16.96
CA PHE A 209 -10.25 2.23 16.59
C PHE A 209 -10.16 2.38 15.07
N ASN A 210 -9.98 3.63 14.64
CA ASN A 210 -9.55 3.99 13.29
C ASN A 210 -8.36 4.96 13.37
N THR A 211 -7.36 4.75 12.54
CA THR A 211 -6.08 5.48 12.58
C THR A 211 -6.28 6.96 12.26
N GLU A 212 -7.03 7.28 11.20
CA GLU A 212 -7.24 8.67 10.79
C GLU A 212 -8.18 9.40 11.76
N ALA A 213 -9.23 8.72 12.27
CA ALA A 213 -10.08 9.25 13.34
C ALA A 213 -9.26 9.60 14.60
N TYR A 214 -8.35 8.70 15.00
CA TYR A 214 -7.44 8.94 16.12
C TYR A 214 -6.50 10.11 15.88
N LEU A 215 -5.90 10.21 14.69
CA LEU A 215 -4.99 11.31 14.37
C LEU A 215 -5.69 12.66 14.31
N ALA A 216 -6.92 12.70 13.81
CA ALA A 216 -7.67 13.93 13.66
C ALA A 216 -8.34 14.38 14.96
N SER A 217 -8.91 13.44 15.73
CA SER A 217 -9.50 13.71 17.04
C SER A 217 -9.36 12.50 17.98
N PRO A 218 -8.24 12.42 18.73
CA PRO A 218 -7.99 11.28 19.61
C PRO A 218 -9.10 11.04 20.65
N SER A 219 -9.70 12.12 21.16
CA SER A 219 -10.75 12.06 22.19
C SER A 219 -12.06 11.45 21.70
N THR A 220 -12.33 11.46 20.40
CA THR A 220 -13.57 10.88 19.83
C THR A 220 -13.38 9.44 19.33
N THR A 221 -12.16 8.91 19.40
CA THR A 221 -11.89 7.51 19.05
C THR A 221 -12.57 6.58 20.06
N TYR A 222 -12.88 5.33 19.68
CA TYR A 222 -13.62 4.39 20.52
C TYR A 222 -14.99 4.90 20.97
N GLY A 223 -15.67 5.69 20.13
CA GLY A 223 -16.97 6.27 20.47
C GLY A 223 -16.89 7.35 21.57
N GLY A 224 -15.72 7.95 21.78
CA GLY A 224 -15.49 8.95 22.81
C GLY A 224 -15.07 8.40 24.17
N ASN A 225 -14.72 7.11 24.25
CA ASN A 225 -14.30 6.50 25.50
C ASN A 225 -12.84 6.89 25.87
N GLU A 226 -12.71 7.96 26.65
CA GLU A 226 -11.41 8.46 27.12
C GLU A 226 -10.66 7.49 28.04
N GLU A 227 -11.31 6.48 28.63
CA GLU A 227 -10.62 5.46 29.43
C GLU A 227 -9.79 4.50 28.57
N LEU A 228 -10.17 4.34 27.30
CA LEU A 228 -9.45 3.51 26.34
C LEU A 228 -8.30 4.26 25.70
N VAL A 229 -8.48 5.58 25.47
CA VAL A 229 -7.49 6.43 24.81
C VAL A 229 -6.66 7.21 25.83
N LEU A 230 -5.46 6.72 26.08
CA LEU A 230 -4.60 7.24 27.14
C LEU A 230 -3.69 8.36 26.63
N LYS A 231 -3.57 9.41 27.43
CA LYS A 231 -2.53 10.43 27.27
C LYS A 231 -1.27 9.96 28.00
N VAL A 232 -0.12 10.02 27.35
CA VAL A 232 1.16 9.59 27.95
C VAL A 232 2.09 10.78 28.09
N ASN A 233 2.84 10.83 29.19
CA ASN A 233 3.93 11.78 29.36
C ASN A 233 5.09 11.42 28.41
N PRO A 234 5.39 12.25 27.39
CA PRO A 234 6.38 11.92 26.37
C PRO A 234 7.82 11.85 26.92
N ASN A 235 8.07 12.40 28.12
CA ASN A 235 9.37 12.38 28.77
C ASN A 235 9.56 11.21 29.74
N GLY A 236 8.50 10.44 30.04
CA GLY A 236 8.53 9.33 31.01
C GLY A 236 8.98 9.71 32.43
N ARG A 237 9.16 11.02 32.69
CA ARG A 237 9.64 11.57 33.96
C ARG A 237 8.46 12.15 34.71
N LYS A 238 8.19 11.61 35.89
CA LYS A 238 7.26 12.24 36.83
C LYS A 238 7.75 13.66 37.10
N PRO A 239 6.87 14.68 37.05
CA PRO A 239 7.26 16.05 37.38
C PRO A 239 7.83 16.05 38.80
N LYS A 240 9.05 16.58 38.94
CA LYS A 240 9.67 16.79 40.25
C LYS A 240 9.17 18.13 40.80
N ALA A 241 8.92 18.18 42.11
CA ALA A 241 8.58 19.43 42.78
C ALA A 241 9.65 20.49 42.49
N GLY A 242 9.19 21.69 42.09
CA GLY A 242 10.07 22.85 41.96
C GLY A 242 10.63 23.29 43.32
N LYS A 243 11.53 24.28 43.32
CA LYS A 243 12.08 24.86 44.56
C LYS A 243 10.99 25.43 45.49
N ASP A 244 9.81 25.73 44.94
CA ASP A 244 8.65 26.27 45.65
C ASP A 244 7.68 25.18 46.15
N GLY A 245 8.05 23.89 46.05
CA GLY A 245 7.21 22.76 46.46
C GLY A 245 6.06 22.44 45.50
N VAL A 246 5.79 23.29 44.50
CA VAL A 246 4.76 23.06 43.48
C VAL A 246 5.26 22.02 42.47
N VAL A 247 4.52 20.91 42.36
CA VAL A 247 4.72 19.91 41.31
C VAL A 247 3.98 20.41 40.06
N PRO A 248 4.67 20.71 38.94
CA PRO A 248 3.99 21.09 37.71
C PRO A 248 3.08 19.95 37.22
N GLU A 249 1.89 20.30 36.71
CA GLU A 249 0.94 19.31 36.19
C GLU A 249 1.58 18.40 35.13
N GLU A 250 1.23 17.11 35.18
CA GLU A 250 1.66 16.15 34.16
C GLU A 250 1.05 16.52 32.80
N LYS A 251 1.89 17.06 31.90
CA LYS A 251 1.51 17.33 30.50
C LYS A 251 1.48 16.04 29.70
N ASN A 252 0.40 15.29 29.87
CA ASN A 252 0.14 14.07 29.10
C ASN A 252 -0.43 14.44 27.72
N VAL A 253 0.09 13.82 26.66
CA VAL A 253 -0.34 14.09 25.27
C VAL A 253 -0.70 12.79 24.55
N TYR A 254 -1.53 12.90 23.52
CA TYR A 254 -1.82 11.79 22.61
C TYR A 254 -0.64 11.56 21.65
N ALA A 255 -0.55 10.35 21.09
CA ALA A 255 0.39 10.10 20.01
C ALA A 255 -0.07 10.86 18.76
N GLN A 256 0.88 11.49 18.08
CA GLN A 256 0.66 12.22 16.84
C GLN A 256 1.60 11.67 15.77
N ARG A 257 1.40 11.99 14.48
CA ARG A 257 2.36 11.59 13.42
C ARG A 257 3.79 12.04 13.75
N SER A 258 3.92 13.20 14.40
CA SER A 258 5.20 13.75 14.88
C SER A 258 5.92 12.90 15.94
N SER A 259 5.22 11.98 16.61
CA SER A 259 5.82 11.03 17.56
C SER A 259 6.72 9.99 16.87
N GLY A 260 6.49 9.73 15.57
CA GLY A 260 7.17 8.69 14.79
C GLY A 260 6.81 7.26 15.21
N ILE A 261 5.75 7.09 16.03
CA ILE A 261 5.28 5.79 16.51
C ILE A 261 4.24 5.19 15.56
N ILE A 262 3.31 6.03 15.09
CA ILE A 262 2.22 5.62 14.19
C ILE A 262 2.79 5.34 12.80
N LEU A 263 2.49 4.17 12.27
CA LEU A 263 2.95 3.75 10.96
C LEU A 263 2.04 4.33 9.86
N PRO A 264 2.58 4.60 8.65
CA PRO A 264 1.78 4.87 7.47
C PRO A 264 0.79 3.73 7.17
N GLU A 265 -0.18 3.99 6.30
CA GLU A 265 -1.17 3.01 5.91
C GLU A 265 -0.57 1.85 5.11
N TYR A 266 -1.18 0.67 5.27
CA TYR A 266 -1.09 -0.43 4.32
C TYR A 266 -2.05 -0.15 3.17
N ARG A 267 -1.58 -0.39 1.96
CA ARG A 267 -2.34 -0.26 0.71
C ARG A 267 -1.88 -1.32 -0.26
N LEU A 268 -2.58 -1.46 -1.39
CA LEU A 268 -2.00 -2.20 -2.51
C LEU A 268 -0.77 -1.43 -3.05
N PRO A 269 0.27 -2.14 -3.52
CA PRO A 269 1.39 -1.50 -4.21
C PRO A 269 0.89 -0.84 -5.51
N THR A 270 1.56 0.21 -5.95
CA THR A 270 1.35 0.70 -7.32
C THR A 270 1.94 -0.29 -8.32
N GLU A 271 1.54 -0.20 -9.58
CA GLU A 271 2.08 -1.02 -10.65
C GLU A 271 3.61 -0.87 -10.76
N ALA A 272 4.09 0.38 -10.68
CA ALA A 272 5.51 0.70 -10.71
C ALA A 272 6.27 0.14 -9.49
N GLU A 273 5.68 0.25 -8.28
CA GLU A 273 6.26 -0.33 -7.06
C GLU A 273 6.34 -1.86 -7.16
N TRP A 274 5.27 -2.51 -7.63
CA TRP A 274 5.19 -3.96 -7.75
C TRP A 274 6.23 -4.49 -8.75
N GLU A 275 6.33 -3.87 -9.93
CA GLU A 275 7.27 -4.31 -10.96
C GLU A 275 8.73 -4.06 -10.55
N TYR A 276 9.01 -2.90 -9.94
CA TYR A 276 10.33 -2.61 -9.38
C TYR A 276 10.76 -3.65 -8.34
N ALA A 277 9.83 -3.99 -7.45
CA ALA A 277 10.04 -4.97 -6.40
C ALA A 277 10.23 -6.38 -6.96
N ALA A 278 9.48 -6.76 -8.01
CA ALA A 278 9.57 -8.06 -8.64
C ALA A 278 10.88 -8.23 -9.44
N ALA A 279 11.22 -7.29 -10.32
CA ALA A 279 12.43 -7.35 -11.14
C ALA A 279 13.70 -7.38 -10.28
N ALA A 280 13.74 -6.54 -9.23
CA ALA A 280 14.82 -6.51 -8.25
C ALA A 280 16.22 -6.45 -8.90
N ASP A 281 16.40 -5.65 -9.95
CA ASP A 281 17.65 -5.53 -10.72
C ASP A 281 18.85 -5.11 -9.87
N VAL A 282 18.61 -4.63 -8.64
CA VAL A 282 19.64 -4.35 -7.64
C VAL A 282 20.60 -5.51 -7.41
N GLY A 283 20.14 -6.77 -7.53
CA GLY A 283 21.02 -7.93 -7.38
C GLY A 283 21.92 -8.20 -8.59
N GLN A 284 21.65 -7.58 -9.74
CA GLN A 284 22.48 -7.65 -10.95
C GLN A 284 23.25 -6.34 -11.21
N ARG A 285 23.25 -5.43 -10.23
CA ARG A 285 23.99 -4.17 -10.33
C ARG A 285 25.49 -4.40 -10.14
N GLU A 286 26.29 -3.88 -11.06
CA GLU A 286 27.74 -3.73 -10.90
C GLU A 286 28.05 -2.23 -10.79
N TYR A 287 28.66 -1.80 -9.68
CA TYR A 287 28.81 -0.40 -9.32
C TYR A 287 27.45 0.37 -9.36
N ASN A 288 27.34 1.34 -10.28
CA ASN A 288 26.19 2.21 -10.48
C ASN A 288 25.39 1.85 -11.75
N ILE A 289 25.68 0.70 -12.37
CA ILE A 289 25.07 0.29 -13.65
C ILE A 289 24.39 -1.07 -13.46
N TYR A 290 23.17 -1.20 -13.96
CA TYR A 290 22.51 -2.50 -14.08
C TYR A 290 23.07 -3.23 -15.31
N LYS A 291 23.40 -4.52 -15.17
CA LYS A 291 23.90 -5.34 -16.30
C LYS A 291 22.85 -5.60 -17.39
N GLY A 292 21.60 -5.27 -17.11
CA GLY A 292 20.43 -5.51 -17.94
C GLY A 292 19.19 -5.55 -17.04
N GLN A 293 18.03 -5.82 -17.65
CA GLN A 293 16.80 -6.13 -16.94
C GLN A 293 16.64 -7.65 -16.85
N LYS A 294 16.13 -8.15 -15.73
CA LYS A 294 15.77 -9.56 -15.62
C LYS A 294 14.42 -9.84 -16.30
N LYS A 295 14.32 -11.00 -16.96
CA LYS A 295 13.06 -11.52 -17.47
C LYS A 295 12.13 -12.05 -16.36
N TYR A 296 12.70 -12.59 -15.29
CA TYR A 296 11.97 -13.14 -14.14
C TYR A 296 12.51 -12.54 -12.83
N PRO A 297 11.81 -12.68 -11.69
CA PRO A 297 12.29 -12.19 -10.39
C PRO A 297 13.62 -12.80 -9.90
N TRP A 298 14.12 -13.84 -10.56
CA TRP A 298 15.40 -14.50 -10.29
C TRP A 298 16.41 -14.25 -11.41
N SER A 299 17.68 -14.56 -11.13
CA SER A 299 18.74 -14.45 -12.14
C SER A 299 18.64 -15.56 -13.20
N GLY A 300 18.72 -15.15 -14.47
CA GLY A 300 18.70 -16.03 -15.64
C GLY A 300 17.38 -15.96 -16.42
N ASP A 301 17.40 -16.49 -17.65
CA ASP A 301 16.28 -16.36 -18.59
C ASP A 301 15.33 -17.57 -18.62
N TYR A 302 15.60 -18.58 -17.79
CA TYR A 302 14.86 -19.83 -17.75
C TYR A 302 14.07 -19.99 -16.45
N THR A 303 12.96 -20.71 -16.51
CA THR A 303 12.12 -21.04 -15.34
C THR A 303 12.69 -22.18 -14.49
N ARG A 304 13.74 -22.85 -14.97
CA ARG A 304 14.36 -24.00 -14.30
C ARG A 304 15.69 -23.62 -13.65
N SER A 305 15.93 -24.16 -12.46
CA SER A 305 17.18 -23.95 -11.75
C SER A 305 18.36 -24.62 -12.47
N SER A 306 19.47 -23.88 -12.58
CA SER A 306 20.76 -24.39 -13.03
C SER A 306 21.66 -24.91 -11.89
N LYS A 307 21.26 -24.69 -10.63
CA LYS A 307 22.07 -25.06 -9.45
C LYS A 307 22.09 -26.58 -9.27
N ARG A 308 23.26 -27.14 -8.98
CA ARG A 308 23.48 -28.61 -8.87
C ARG A 308 22.51 -29.33 -7.93
N LYS A 309 22.07 -28.69 -6.84
CA LYS A 309 21.19 -29.30 -5.82
C LYS A 309 19.77 -29.55 -6.33
N ASN A 310 19.24 -28.67 -7.15
CA ASN A 310 17.84 -28.65 -7.61
C ASN A 310 17.79 -28.44 -9.14
N LYS A 311 18.75 -29.03 -9.86
CA LYS A 311 18.93 -28.77 -11.28
C LYS A 311 17.72 -29.30 -12.05
N GLY A 312 17.08 -28.43 -12.80
CA GLY A 312 15.88 -28.76 -13.58
C GLY A 312 14.57 -28.42 -12.86
N ASP A 313 14.57 -28.22 -11.54
CA ASP A 313 13.35 -27.87 -10.81
C ASP A 313 12.85 -26.49 -11.22
N GLN A 314 11.53 -26.31 -11.25
CA GLN A 314 10.91 -25.02 -11.53
C GLN A 314 11.19 -24.04 -10.38
N LEU A 315 11.33 -22.76 -10.72
CA LEU A 315 11.61 -21.68 -9.77
C LEU A 315 10.34 -20.93 -9.31
N ALA A 316 9.19 -21.33 -9.83
CA ALA A 316 7.88 -20.75 -9.55
C ALA A 316 6.80 -21.80 -9.81
N ASN A 317 5.61 -21.58 -9.24
CA ASN A 317 4.41 -22.36 -9.51
C ASN A 317 3.64 -21.76 -10.69
N PHE A 318 3.55 -22.49 -11.81
CA PHE A 318 2.84 -22.03 -13.01
C PHE A 318 2.49 -23.19 -13.93
N LYS A 319 1.57 -22.94 -14.88
CA LYS A 319 1.15 -23.97 -15.83
C LYS A 319 2.24 -24.30 -16.85
N GLN A 320 2.76 -25.53 -16.80
CA GLN A 320 3.82 -25.99 -17.70
C GLN A 320 3.31 -26.38 -19.09
N GLY A 321 2.13 -27.00 -19.17
CA GLY A 321 1.60 -27.64 -20.37
C GLY A 321 0.08 -27.74 -20.42
N ASN A 322 -0.46 -28.27 -21.52
CA ASN A 322 -1.86 -28.67 -21.54
C ASN A 322 -2.01 -29.96 -20.72
N GLY A 323 -2.77 -29.91 -19.63
CA GLY A 323 -2.88 -31.03 -18.68
C GLY A 323 -1.69 -31.20 -17.75
N ASP A 324 -0.70 -30.31 -17.82
CA ASP A 324 0.50 -30.34 -16.99
C ASP A 324 0.58 -29.06 -16.16
N TYR A 325 0.23 -29.18 -14.89
CA TYR A 325 0.15 -28.10 -13.91
C TYR A 325 1.26 -28.14 -12.86
N GLY A 326 1.96 -29.28 -12.73
CA GLY A 326 3.02 -29.46 -11.75
C GLY A 326 4.21 -30.30 -12.20
N GLY A 327 4.12 -30.94 -13.37
CA GLY A 327 5.07 -31.96 -13.83
C GLY A 327 4.56 -33.38 -13.58
N ILE A 328 5.46 -34.36 -13.77
CA ILE A 328 5.17 -35.77 -13.50
C ILE A 328 5.43 -36.03 -12.01
N ALA A 329 4.45 -36.63 -11.31
CA ALA A 329 4.57 -36.98 -9.90
C ALA A 329 5.90 -37.69 -9.59
N GLY A 330 6.64 -37.17 -8.61
CA GLY A 330 7.94 -37.69 -8.20
C GLY A 330 9.07 -36.67 -8.39
N TRP A 331 9.87 -36.81 -9.45
CA TRP A 331 11.05 -35.96 -9.68
C TRP A 331 10.71 -34.76 -10.57
N SER A 332 11.09 -33.55 -10.14
CA SER A 332 10.76 -32.27 -10.79
C SER A 332 9.26 -31.91 -10.78
N ASP A 333 8.47 -32.50 -9.88
CA ASP A 333 7.15 -31.99 -9.50
C ASP A 333 7.34 -30.68 -8.72
N ASP A 334 6.67 -29.61 -9.13
CA ASP A 334 6.70 -28.31 -8.45
C ASP A 334 5.91 -28.31 -7.12
N GLY A 335 5.28 -29.45 -6.80
CA GLY A 335 4.69 -29.77 -5.51
C GLY A 335 3.32 -29.15 -5.30
N ALA A 336 2.69 -28.60 -6.36
CA ALA A 336 1.33 -28.09 -6.31
C ALA A 336 0.59 -28.21 -7.65
N ASP A 337 -0.59 -28.81 -7.63
CA ASP A 337 -1.45 -28.90 -8.82
C ASP A 337 -2.17 -27.57 -9.16
N ILE A 338 -2.30 -26.69 -8.17
CA ILE A 338 -2.97 -25.38 -8.25
C ILE A 338 -2.09 -24.34 -7.56
N THR A 339 -2.58 -23.60 -6.58
CA THR A 339 -1.77 -22.78 -5.67
C THR A 339 -0.88 -23.65 -4.77
N ASN A 340 0.28 -23.12 -4.37
CA ASN A 340 1.14 -23.69 -3.34
C ASN A 340 1.13 -22.81 -2.08
N ALA A 341 1.64 -23.33 -0.96
CA ALA A 341 1.87 -22.52 0.23
C ALA A 341 2.87 -21.39 -0.09
N VAL A 342 2.67 -20.20 0.48
CA VAL A 342 3.60 -19.09 0.30
C VAL A 342 4.99 -19.44 0.81
N LYS A 343 6.04 -18.86 0.21
CA LYS A 343 7.45 -19.17 0.47
C LYS A 343 7.89 -20.59 0.09
N SER A 344 7.19 -21.23 -0.83
CA SER A 344 7.63 -22.53 -1.38
C SER A 344 8.84 -22.39 -2.29
N TYR A 345 9.00 -21.23 -2.92
CA TYR A 345 10.11 -20.92 -3.82
C TYR A 345 11.11 -19.94 -3.18
N ALA A 346 12.25 -19.72 -3.85
CA ALA A 346 13.27 -18.81 -3.34
C ALA A 346 12.82 -17.35 -3.48
N ALA A 347 13.11 -16.53 -2.47
CA ALA A 347 12.92 -15.09 -2.56
C ALA A 347 13.83 -14.44 -3.61
N ASN A 348 13.39 -13.29 -4.14
CA ASN A 348 14.21 -12.43 -4.97
C ASN A 348 15.25 -11.63 -4.15
N ASP A 349 15.99 -10.74 -4.81
CA ASP A 349 17.10 -10.00 -4.17
C ASP A 349 16.67 -9.00 -3.08
N PHE A 350 15.38 -8.65 -3.03
CA PHE A 350 14.81 -7.86 -1.92
C PHE A 350 14.35 -8.73 -0.75
N GLY A 351 14.20 -10.05 -0.94
CA GLY A 351 13.62 -10.94 0.06
C GLY A 351 12.11 -11.15 -0.09
N LEU A 352 11.56 -10.85 -1.27
CA LEU A 352 10.15 -11.07 -1.59
C LEU A 352 9.96 -12.43 -2.25
N TYR A 353 8.97 -13.17 -1.80
CA TYR A 353 8.61 -14.50 -2.29
C TYR A 353 7.47 -14.43 -3.29
N ASP A 354 7.42 -15.43 -4.18
CA ASP A 354 6.30 -15.70 -5.08
C ASP A 354 5.87 -14.51 -5.95
N MET A 355 6.80 -13.59 -6.26
CA MET A 355 6.55 -12.46 -7.18
C MET A 355 6.27 -12.90 -8.62
N ALA A 356 6.53 -14.17 -8.95
CA ALA A 356 6.20 -14.79 -10.22
C ALA A 356 5.57 -16.15 -9.96
N GLY A 357 4.34 -16.34 -10.45
CA GLY A 357 3.58 -17.57 -10.30
C GLY A 357 2.76 -17.61 -9.02
N ASN A 358 2.31 -18.80 -8.64
CA ASN A 358 1.36 -19.03 -7.56
C ASN A 358 0.02 -18.34 -7.82
N VAL A 359 -0.14 -17.08 -7.43
CA VAL A 359 -1.31 -16.26 -7.78
C VAL A 359 -0.86 -14.95 -8.40
N ALA A 360 -1.64 -14.45 -9.34
CA ALA A 360 -1.43 -13.10 -9.83
C ALA A 360 -1.94 -12.11 -8.78
N GLU A 361 -1.48 -10.87 -8.80
CA GLU A 361 -1.72 -9.94 -7.70
C GLU A 361 -2.35 -8.64 -8.14
N TRP A 362 -3.41 -8.25 -7.45
CA TRP A 362 -3.99 -6.92 -7.58
C TRP A 362 -2.97 -5.83 -7.19
N VAL A 363 -2.88 -4.80 -8.02
CA VAL A 363 -2.17 -3.54 -7.70
C VAL A 363 -3.17 -2.39 -7.61
N ALA A 364 -2.75 -1.24 -7.09
CA ALA A 364 -3.64 -0.10 -6.87
C ALA A 364 -4.18 0.53 -8.18
N ASP A 365 -3.40 0.44 -9.26
CA ASP A 365 -3.60 1.21 -10.48
C ASP A 365 -4.87 0.86 -11.27
N VAL A 366 -5.47 1.91 -11.83
CA VAL A 366 -6.46 1.79 -12.90
C VAL A 366 -5.73 1.48 -14.20
N TYR A 367 -6.19 0.46 -14.92
CA TYR A 367 -5.54 0.06 -16.15
C TYR A 367 -5.76 1.10 -17.25
N ARG A 368 -4.64 1.46 -17.89
CA ARG A 368 -4.59 2.16 -19.17
C ARG A 368 -3.53 1.55 -20.06
N PRO A 369 -3.77 1.47 -21.40
CA PRO A 369 -2.78 0.95 -22.32
C PRO A 369 -1.48 1.75 -22.29
N ILE A 370 -1.56 3.08 -22.18
CA ILE A 370 -0.40 3.96 -22.23
C ILE A 370 0.01 4.39 -20.82
N ILE A 371 1.30 4.30 -20.54
CA ILE A 371 1.93 4.91 -19.36
C ILE A 371 2.46 6.28 -19.79
N ASP A 372 1.89 7.35 -19.22
CA ASP A 372 2.30 8.73 -19.50
C ASP A 372 3.51 9.12 -18.63
N ASN A 373 4.69 8.63 -19.03
CA ASN A 373 5.93 8.92 -18.32
C ASN A 373 6.36 10.40 -18.43
N GLU A 374 5.88 11.11 -19.46
CA GLU A 374 6.18 12.54 -19.62
C GLU A 374 5.44 13.37 -18.56
N ALA A 375 4.25 12.94 -18.15
CA ALA A 375 3.51 13.61 -17.07
C ALA A 375 4.12 13.38 -15.69
N ASN A 376 4.57 12.16 -15.39
CA ASN A 376 5.22 11.84 -14.12
C ASN A 376 6.10 10.59 -14.23
N ASP A 377 7.40 10.74 -14.00
CA ASP A 377 8.38 9.64 -13.94
C ASP A 377 8.75 9.23 -12.51
N PHE A 378 8.08 9.81 -11.50
CA PHE A 378 8.33 9.60 -10.09
C PHE A 378 7.12 8.96 -9.41
N ASN A 379 7.24 7.67 -9.06
CA ASN A 379 6.15 6.84 -8.55
C ASN A 379 4.90 6.96 -9.43
N TYR A 380 5.01 6.68 -10.74
CA TYR A 380 3.84 6.72 -11.62
C TYR A 380 2.70 5.89 -11.03
N PHE A 381 1.52 6.50 -10.96
CA PHE A 381 0.32 5.90 -10.41
C PHE A 381 -0.92 6.49 -11.09
N ARG A 382 -1.85 5.62 -11.46
CA ARG A 382 -3.16 6.02 -12.02
C ARG A 382 -4.31 5.55 -11.13
N GLY A 383 -5.20 6.48 -10.79
CA GLY A 383 -6.34 6.21 -9.89
C GLY A 383 -6.49 7.21 -8.74
N ASN A 384 -5.82 8.36 -8.82
CA ASN A 384 -5.88 9.41 -7.79
C ASN A 384 -7.30 9.96 -7.66
N GLN A 385 -7.82 9.91 -6.44
CA GLN A 385 -9.04 10.59 -6.01
C GLN A 385 -8.73 11.37 -4.73
N TYR A 386 -8.96 12.67 -4.75
CA TYR A 386 -8.66 13.55 -3.64
C TYR A 386 -9.95 13.86 -2.88
N ALA A 387 -9.98 13.49 -1.61
CA ALA A 387 -11.08 13.78 -0.71
C ALA A 387 -10.57 14.56 0.51
N LYS A 388 -11.49 15.22 1.21
CA LYS A 388 -11.25 15.91 2.47
C LYS A 388 -12.21 15.42 3.54
N ASN A 389 -11.77 15.53 4.80
CA ASN A 389 -12.62 15.22 5.94
C ASN A 389 -13.89 16.06 5.90
N LYS A 390 -15.04 15.42 6.05
CA LYS A 390 -16.33 16.09 6.16
C LYS A 390 -16.42 16.75 7.53
N ILE A 391 -16.63 18.06 7.54
CA ILE A 391 -16.81 18.85 8.75
C ILE A 391 -18.31 19.13 8.93
N GLY A 392 -18.85 18.76 10.08
CA GLY A 392 -20.23 19.01 10.47
C GLY A 392 -20.53 20.49 10.69
N LYS A 393 -21.81 20.82 10.86
CA LYS A 393 -22.26 22.21 11.14
C LYS A 393 -21.68 22.79 12.43
N ASP A 394 -21.24 21.92 13.33
CA ASP A 394 -20.60 22.22 14.61
C ASP A 394 -19.09 22.47 14.50
N GLY A 395 -18.53 22.40 13.28
CA GLY A 395 -17.09 22.58 13.04
C GLY A 395 -16.24 21.37 13.43
N LYS A 396 -16.87 20.24 13.81
CA LYS A 396 -16.16 18.99 14.14
C LYS A 396 -16.20 18.02 12.96
N ILE A 397 -15.27 17.07 12.98
CA ILE A 397 -15.21 16.02 11.96
C ILE A 397 -16.38 15.06 12.17
N GLU A 398 -17.07 14.70 11.08
CA GLU A 398 -18.16 13.73 11.10
C GLU A 398 -17.61 12.30 11.07
N ILE A 399 -17.94 11.51 12.09
CA ILE A 399 -17.58 10.09 12.20
C ILE A 399 -18.76 9.24 11.72
N ILE A 400 -18.45 8.17 10.99
CA ILE A 400 -19.43 7.17 10.57
C ILE A 400 -19.87 6.38 11.79
N THR A 401 -21.18 6.31 12.01
CA THR A 401 -21.85 5.52 13.04
C THR A 401 -22.63 4.39 12.38
N LYS A 402 -23.29 3.56 13.19
CA LYS A 402 -24.15 2.48 12.70
C LYS A 402 -25.32 2.96 11.82
N ASP A 403 -25.76 4.20 12.00
CA ASP A 403 -26.96 4.74 11.34
C ASP A 403 -26.66 5.38 9.97
N ASN A 404 -25.39 5.66 9.65
CA ASN A 404 -24.99 6.35 8.42
C ASN A 404 -23.99 5.55 7.56
N ILE A 405 -23.91 4.23 7.76
CA ILE A 405 -23.11 3.33 6.92
C ILE A 405 -23.60 3.40 5.48
N GLN A 406 -22.67 3.63 4.57
CA GLN A 406 -22.95 3.68 3.14
C GLN A 406 -22.65 2.33 2.49
N TYR A 407 -23.59 1.88 1.66
CA TYR A 407 -23.47 0.63 0.91
C TYR A 407 -23.51 0.89 -0.59
N LYS A 408 -22.60 0.25 -1.32
CA LYS A 408 -22.59 0.22 -2.78
C LYS A 408 -22.97 -1.18 -3.26
N THR A 409 -23.86 -1.25 -4.25
CA THR A 409 -24.15 -2.50 -4.96
C THR A 409 -23.17 -2.64 -6.12
N LEU A 410 -22.42 -3.74 -6.14
CA LEU A 410 -21.46 -4.07 -7.19
C LEU A 410 -22.16 -4.61 -8.46
N SER A 411 -21.45 -4.70 -9.59
CA SER A 411 -22.04 -5.19 -10.85
C SER A 411 -22.46 -6.66 -10.79
N ASN A 412 -21.88 -7.45 -9.87
CA ASN A 412 -22.29 -8.82 -9.56
C ASN A 412 -23.51 -8.89 -8.61
N GLY A 413 -24.00 -7.74 -8.13
CA GLY A 413 -25.16 -7.62 -7.23
C GLY A 413 -24.84 -7.72 -5.74
N LYS A 414 -23.56 -7.94 -5.38
CA LYS A 414 -23.14 -7.96 -3.98
C LYS A 414 -23.16 -6.56 -3.39
N LYS A 415 -23.69 -6.40 -2.18
CA LYS A 415 -23.61 -5.14 -1.42
C LYS A 415 -22.32 -5.11 -0.63
N VAL A 416 -21.58 -4.02 -0.72
CA VAL A 416 -20.32 -3.80 0.01
C VAL A 416 -20.40 -2.46 0.73
N ALA A 417 -19.98 -2.44 2.00
CA ALA A 417 -19.85 -1.22 2.76
C ALA A 417 -18.71 -0.36 2.16
N THR A 418 -18.98 0.90 1.88
CA THR A 418 -17.95 1.84 1.39
C THR A 418 -17.19 2.51 2.52
N ASN A 419 -17.77 2.49 3.72
CA ASN A 419 -17.17 2.97 4.95
C ASN A 419 -17.63 2.09 6.12
N LEU A 420 -16.82 2.06 7.18
CA LEU A 420 -17.12 1.34 8.41
C LEU A 420 -17.39 2.32 9.57
N PRO A 421 -18.20 1.93 10.57
CA PRO A 421 -18.33 2.68 11.80
C PRO A 421 -16.96 2.99 12.44
N GLY A 422 -16.79 4.23 12.91
CA GLY A 422 -15.53 4.75 13.46
C GLY A 422 -14.62 5.44 12.45
N GLU A 423 -14.87 5.29 11.15
CA GLU A 423 -14.14 6.02 10.11
C GLU A 423 -14.58 7.49 10.01
N ILE A 424 -13.69 8.34 9.51
CA ILE A 424 -14.04 9.74 9.19
C ILE A 424 -14.81 9.76 7.87
N ALA A 425 -15.97 10.41 7.85
CA ALA A 425 -16.69 10.70 6.61
C ALA A 425 -15.84 11.61 5.71
N GLN A 426 -15.70 11.25 4.44
CA GLN A 426 -14.95 12.02 3.45
C GLN A 426 -15.90 12.65 2.42
N VAL A 427 -15.55 13.82 1.90
CA VAL A 427 -16.22 14.46 0.76
C VAL A 427 -15.19 14.82 -0.30
N PRO A 428 -15.59 14.86 -1.59
CA PRO A 428 -14.73 15.38 -2.66
C PRO A 428 -14.17 16.77 -2.31
N VAL A 429 -12.91 17.02 -2.67
CA VAL A 429 -12.36 18.38 -2.60
C VAL A 429 -13.13 19.31 -3.53
N ASP A 430 -13.31 20.55 -3.10
CA ASP A 430 -14.09 21.56 -3.82
C ASP A 430 -13.19 22.67 -4.38
N GLU A 431 -13.83 23.65 -5.03
CA GLU A 431 -13.13 24.78 -5.66
C GLU A 431 -12.30 25.59 -4.66
N ASN A 432 -12.63 25.63 -3.37
CA ASN A 432 -11.81 26.35 -2.39
C ASN A 432 -10.44 25.67 -2.20
N GLU A 433 -10.38 24.35 -2.33
CA GLU A 433 -9.10 23.63 -2.29
C GLU A 433 -8.36 23.71 -3.62
N THR A 434 -9.05 23.72 -4.76
CA THR A 434 -8.44 23.65 -6.09
C THR A 434 -8.16 25.01 -6.72
N TYR A 435 -8.73 26.11 -6.20
CA TYR A 435 -8.53 27.45 -6.73
C TYR A 435 -7.04 27.83 -6.72
N LEU A 436 -6.51 28.16 -7.91
CA LEU A 436 -5.10 28.48 -8.18
C LEU A 436 -4.10 27.37 -7.83
N ARG A 437 -4.59 26.14 -7.62
CA ARG A 437 -3.76 24.97 -7.42
C ARG A 437 -3.18 24.53 -8.77
N GLN A 438 -1.86 24.35 -8.83
CA GLN A 438 -1.17 23.95 -10.08
C GLN A 438 -1.08 22.43 -10.27
N ASN A 439 -1.17 21.64 -9.20
CA ASN A 439 -0.97 20.19 -9.25
C ASN A 439 -2.23 19.39 -9.58
N PHE A 440 -3.44 19.89 -9.29
CA PHE A 440 -4.70 19.28 -9.73
C PHE A 440 -5.85 20.28 -9.68
N THR A 441 -6.90 20.05 -10.48
CA THR A 441 -8.06 20.95 -10.63
C THR A 441 -9.38 20.34 -10.17
N THR A 442 -9.48 19.00 -10.12
CA THR A 442 -10.68 18.26 -9.73
C THR A 442 -10.38 17.25 -8.62
N SER A 443 -11.43 16.78 -7.95
CA SER A 443 -11.32 15.70 -6.96
C SER A 443 -11.01 14.36 -7.61
N ASP A 444 -11.76 14.00 -8.65
CA ASP A 444 -11.54 12.78 -9.41
C ASP A 444 -10.52 13.03 -10.53
N ASN A 445 -9.42 12.28 -10.51
CA ASN A 445 -8.34 12.35 -11.49
C ASN A 445 -8.02 10.95 -12.07
N ILE A 446 -8.95 9.98 -11.96
CA ILE A 446 -8.74 8.62 -12.47
C ILE A 446 -8.44 8.62 -13.97
N ASN A 447 -9.20 9.42 -14.72
CA ASN A 447 -9.16 9.48 -16.18
C ASN A 447 -8.34 10.66 -16.73
N TYR A 448 -7.56 11.34 -15.87
CA TYR A 448 -6.76 12.50 -16.26
C TYR A 448 -5.85 12.20 -17.46
N ARG A 449 -5.99 12.99 -18.54
CA ARG A 449 -5.28 12.87 -19.83
C ARG A 449 -5.45 11.54 -20.57
N ASP A 450 -6.31 10.66 -20.08
CA ASP A 450 -6.52 9.33 -20.66
C ASP A 450 -7.87 8.77 -20.20
N GLY A 451 -8.93 9.29 -20.84
CA GLY A 451 -10.32 8.92 -20.62
C GLY A 451 -11.23 10.10 -20.30
N ASP A 452 -10.66 11.26 -19.96
CA ASP A 452 -11.39 12.50 -19.73
C ASP A 452 -11.93 13.12 -21.04
N LYS A 453 -12.82 14.12 -20.89
CA LYS A 453 -13.50 14.75 -22.02
C LYS A 453 -12.51 15.37 -23.02
N GLN A 454 -11.43 16.00 -22.54
CA GLN A 454 -10.46 16.71 -23.40
C GLN A 454 -9.62 15.74 -24.23
N SER A 455 -9.46 14.51 -23.75
CA SER A 455 -8.73 13.47 -24.47
C SER A 455 -9.59 12.75 -25.53
N SER A 456 -10.91 12.98 -25.57
CA SER A 456 -11.76 12.39 -26.60
C SER A 456 -11.43 12.97 -27.98
N LYS A 457 -11.36 12.11 -29.01
CA LYS A 457 -11.21 12.54 -30.41
C LYS A 457 -12.36 13.43 -30.93
N TYR A 458 -13.47 13.48 -30.19
CA TYR A 458 -14.64 14.30 -30.50
C TYR A 458 -14.67 15.60 -29.69
N PHE A 459 -13.61 15.90 -28.93
CA PHE A 459 -13.50 17.15 -28.20
C PHE A 459 -13.35 18.33 -29.16
N ASP A 460 -14.28 19.29 -29.10
CA ASP A 460 -14.20 20.54 -29.84
C ASP A 460 -13.63 21.65 -28.95
N PHE A 461 -12.50 22.22 -29.36
CA PHE A 461 -11.86 23.33 -28.66
C PHE A 461 -12.65 24.65 -28.77
N GLY A 462 -13.55 24.77 -29.77
CA GLY A 462 -14.34 25.98 -30.03
C GLY A 462 -15.64 26.07 -29.23
N ASP A 463 -16.13 24.95 -28.69
CA ASP A 463 -17.32 24.88 -27.85
C ASP A 463 -17.08 23.90 -26.67
N PRO A 464 -16.52 24.37 -25.55
CA PRO A 464 -16.28 23.54 -24.38
C PRO A 464 -17.58 23.02 -23.73
N GLU A 465 -18.73 23.63 -24.01
CA GLU A 465 -20.05 23.18 -23.57
C GLU A 465 -20.67 22.13 -24.51
N SER A 466 -20.17 21.97 -25.74
CA SER A 466 -20.60 20.88 -26.62
C SER A 466 -20.31 19.54 -25.92
N GLY A 467 -21.37 18.94 -25.38
CA GLY A 467 -21.28 17.69 -24.65
C GLY A 467 -20.97 16.58 -25.64
N SER A 468 -19.79 15.97 -25.55
CA SER A 468 -19.58 14.65 -26.14
C SER A 468 -20.63 13.72 -25.53
N LYS A 469 -21.54 13.17 -26.36
CA LYS A 469 -22.54 12.23 -25.88
C LYS A 469 -21.85 11.03 -25.21
N ALA A 470 -22.55 10.27 -24.36
CA ALA A 470 -21.94 9.16 -23.63
C ALA A 470 -21.33 8.05 -24.53
N ASP A 471 -21.76 7.98 -25.79
CA ASP A 471 -21.22 7.13 -26.88
C ASP A 471 -19.98 7.71 -27.58
N GLN A 472 -19.57 8.94 -27.23
CA GLN A 472 -18.38 9.64 -27.71
C GLN A 472 -17.28 9.75 -26.63
N ALA A 473 -17.43 9.06 -25.50
CA ALA A 473 -16.36 8.90 -24.52
C ALA A 473 -15.19 8.12 -25.13
N MET A 474 -13.95 8.41 -24.68
CA MET A 474 -12.76 7.70 -25.15
C MET A 474 -12.87 6.19 -24.91
N TYR A 475 -13.32 5.80 -23.70
CA TYR A 475 -13.55 4.41 -23.33
C TYR A 475 -15.06 4.12 -23.27
N ASN A 476 -15.51 3.17 -24.10
CA ASN A 476 -16.92 2.77 -24.22
C ASN A 476 -17.11 1.31 -23.78
N SER A 477 -17.03 1.08 -22.46
CA SER A 477 -17.22 -0.22 -21.83
C SER A 477 -18.69 -0.62 -21.61
N PRO A 478 -18.99 -1.92 -21.47
CA PRO A 478 -20.32 -2.40 -21.08
C PRO A 478 -20.77 -1.84 -19.72
N LYS A 479 -22.01 -1.36 -19.66
CA LYS A 479 -22.59 -0.78 -18.43
C LYS A 479 -23.65 -1.72 -17.85
N HIS A 480 -23.22 -2.63 -17.00
CA HIS A 480 -24.11 -3.51 -16.24
C HIS A 480 -24.79 -2.73 -15.12
N ASN A 481 -26.10 -2.92 -14.95
CA ASN A 481 -26.85 -2.26 -13.87
C ASN A 481 -27.57 -3.30 -13.01
N VAL A 482 -27.33 -3.26 -11.70
CA VAL A 482 -28.05 -4.07 -10.73
C VAL A 482 -28.79 -3.15 -9.79
N THR A 483 -30.12 -3.20 -9.85
CA THR A 483 -31.01 -2.42 -8.98
C THR A 483 -31.80 -3.37 -8.08
N THR A 484 -32.23 -2.87 -6.93
CA THR A 484 -33.21 -3.57 -6.09
C THR A 484 -34.59 -2.96 -6.37
N ASP A 485 -35.59 -3.79 -6.64
CA ASP A 485 -36.96 -3.31 -6.80
C ASP A 485 -37.62 -3.01 -5.44
N SER A 486 -38.84 -2.47 -5.46
CA SER A 486 -39.62 -2.13 -4.25
C SER A 486 -39.99 -3.33 -3.39
N LEU A 487 -39.82 -4.55 -3.88
CA LEU A 487 -40.06 -5.82 -3.17
C LEU A 487 -38.77 -6.45 -2.66
N GLY A 488 -37.62 -5.78 -2.82
CA GLY A 488 -36.33 -6.29 -2.37
C GLY A 488 -35.68 -7.30 -3.33
N LYS A 489 -36.25 -7.53 -4.52
CA LYS A 489 -35.70 -8.46 -5.51
C LYS A 489 -34.65 -7.75 -6.37
N MET A 490 -33.53 -8.43 -6.59
CA MET A 490 -32.48 -7.93 -7.49
C MET A 490 -32.93 -8.01 -8.95
N VAL A 491 -32.93 -6.87 -9.62
CA VAL A 491 -33.13 -6.73 -11.06
C VAL A 491 -31.77 -6.51 -11.70
N ARG A 492 -31.30 -7.52 -12.44
CA ARG A 492 -30.02 -7.47 -13.18
C ARG A 492 -30.29 -7.10 -14.63
N LYS A 493 -29.73 -5.98 -15.08
CA LYS A 493 -29.79 -5.52 -16.46
C LYS A 493 -28.40 -5.64 -17.08
N TYR A 494 -28.23 -6.64 -17.94
CA TYR A 494 -27.04 -6.78 -18.76
C TYR A 494 -27.05 -5.76 -19.89
N ASP A 495 -25.86 -5.26 -20.21
CA ASP A 495 -25.68 -4.41 -21.39
C ASP A 495 -25.59 -5.31 -22.62
N ASN A 496 -26.64 -5.31 -23.43
CA ASN A 496 -26.71 -6.08 -24.68
C ASN A 496 -26.34 -5.23 -25.90
N SER A 497 -25.76 -4.04 -25.70
CA SER A 497 -25.36 -3.17 -26.80
C SER A 497 -24.22 -3.80 -27.62
N SER A 498 -24.45 -3.95 -28.92
CA SER A 498 -23.41 -4.36 -29.88
C SER A 498 -22.43 -3.23 -30.24
N LYS A 499 -22.59 -2.05 -29.65
CA LYS A 499 -21.78 -0.85 -29.95
C LYS A 499 -20.64 -0.61 -28.96
N ARG A 500 -20.44 -1.48 -27.96
CA ARG A 500 -19.32 -1.37 -27.00
C ARG A 500 -18.02 -1.76 -27.67
N THR A 501 -16.98 -0.94 -27.51
CA THR A 501 -15.73 -1.07 -28.27
C THR A 501 -14.54 -1.50 -27.44
N THR A 502 -14.66 -1.49 -26.11
CA THR A 502 -13.57 -1.81 -25.19
C THR A 502 -14.11 -2.39 -23.88
N LEU A 503 -13.26 -3.08 -23.11
CA LEU A 503 -13.55 -3.48 -21.74
C LEU A 503 -12.91 -2.56 -20.70
N ILE A 504 -12.13 -1.56 -21.14
CA ILE A 504 -11.42 -0.61 -20.27
C ILE A 504 -12.38 0.48 -19.80
N ASP A 505 -12.31 0.82 -18.52
CA ASP A 505 -12.95 2.00 -17.93
C ASP A 505 -12.25 2.40 -16.60
N ASP A 506 -12.87 3.28 -15.83
CA ASP A 506 -12.34 3.81 -14.56
C ASP A 506 -12.41 2.81 -13.39
N ASN A 507 -13.09 1.67 -13.57
CA ASN A 507 -13.27 0.61 -12.58
C ASN A 507 -12.50 -0.67 -12.93
N VAL A 508 -11.63 -0.62 -13.92
CA VAL A 508 -10.77 -1.73 -14.34
C VAL A 508 -9.38 -1.54 -13.76
N ARG A 509 -8.88 -2.58 -13.07
CA ARG A 509 -7.63 -2.52 -12.29
C ARG A 509 -6.57 -3.41 -12.88
N VAL A 510 -5.32 -3.02 -12.67
CA VAL A 510 -4.17 -3.80 -13.09
C VAL A 510 -3.95 -4.98 -12.12
N TYR A 511 -3.49 -6.10 -12.65
CA TYR A 511 -2.92 -7.20 -11.85
C TYR A 511 -1.66 -7.77 -12.52
N LYS A 512 -0.72 -8.28 -11.73
CA LYS A 512 0.66 -8.62 -12.15
C LYS A 512 1.12 -10.01 -11.65
N GLY A 513 2.24 -10.52 -12.17
CA GLY A 513 2.97 -11.67 -11.58
C GLY A 513 2.62 -13.08 -12.05
N GLY A 514 1.66 -13.28 -12.96
CA GLY A 514 1.30 -14.63 -13.41
C GLY A 514 0.66 -15.47 -12.29
N SER A 515 0.16 -16.67 -12.61
CA SER A 515 -0.49 -17.54 -11.64
C SER A 515 -0.25 -19.01 -11.98
N TRP A 516 -0.67 -19.91 -11.10
CA TRP A 516 -0.70 -21.36 -11.32
C TRP A 516 -1.43 -21.76 -12.63
N ARG A 517 -2.33 -20.91 -13.12
CA ARG A 517 -3.09 -21.13 -14.36
C ARG A 517 -2.38 -20.61 -15.61
N ASP A 518 -1.40 -19.73 -15.43
CA ASP A 518 -0.73 -19.02 -16.50
C ASP A 518 0.52 -19.74 -17.00
N ARG A 519 0.85 -19.54 -18.28
CA ARG A 519 2.10 -20.00 -18.87
C ARG A 519 3.26 -19.08 -18.47
N ALA A 520 4.48 -19.59 -18.63
CA ALA A 520 5.74 -18.89 -18.33
C ALA A 520 5.87 -17.46 -18.91
N TYR A 521 5.16 -17.14 -19.99
CA TYR A 521 5.10 -15.77 -20.54
C TYR A 521 4.60 -14.75 -19.51
N TRP A 522 3.59 -15.11 -18.71
CA TRP A 522 2.96 -14.20 -17.75
C TRP A 522 3.70 -14.06 -16.42
N LEU A 523 4.77 -14.84 -16.21
CA LEU A 523 5.64 -14.72 -15.04
C LEU A 523 6.60 -13.53 -15.15
N ASP A 524 6.76 -12.98 -16.35
CA ASP A 524 7.55 -11.78 -16.58
C ASP A 524 6.86 -10.58 -15.89
N PRO A 525 7.53 -9.92 -14.92
CA PRO A 525 6.97 -8.77 -14.22
C PRO A 525 6.52 -7.63 -15.12
N ALA A 526 7.11 -7.47 -16.32
CA ALA A 526 6.77 -6.42 -17.26
C ALA A 526 5.38 -6.60 -17.90
N GLN A 527 4.80 -7.79 -17.84
CA GLN A 527 3.50 -8.06 -18.44
C GLN A 527 2.39 -7.32 -17.72
N ARG A 528 1.44 -6.77 -18.48
CA ARG A 528 0.33 -5.98 -17.95
C ARG A 528 -1.00 -6.63 -18.31
N ARG A 529 -1.83 -6.88 -17.30
CA ARG A 529 -3.18 -7.41 -17.46
C ARG A 529 -4.14 -6.62 -16.59
N TYR A 530 -5.42 -6.74 -16.90
CA TYR A 530 -6.45 -6.01 -16.21
C TYR A 530 -7.71 -6.84 -16.01
N PHE A 531 -8.44 -6.51 -14.94
CA PHE A 531 -9.69 -7.17 -14.61
C PHE A 531 -10.62 -6.19 -13.87
N PRO A 532 -11.95 -6.31 -14.01
CA PRO A 532 -12.89 -5.43 -13.30
C PRO A 532 -12.71 -5.52 -11.77
N GLN A 533 -12.68 -4.38 -11.09
CA GLN A 533 -12.35 -4.29 -9.66
C GLN A 533 -13.33 -5.01 -8.72
N ASP A 534 -14.53 -5.32 -9.20
CA ASP A 534 -15.62 -5.92 -8.41
C ASP A 534 -15.79 -7.42 -8.67
N MET A 535 -15.04 -7.98 -9.62
CA MET A 535 -15.01 -9.40 -9.94
C MET A 535 -13.84 -10.10 -9.25
N ALA A 536 -14.01 -11.40 -8.97
CA ALA A 536 -13.03 -12.24 -8.32
C ALA A 536 -12.72 -13.48 -9.16
N THR A 537 -11.55 -14.07 -8.95
CA THR A 537 -11.09 -15.28 -9.67
C THR A 537 -10.40 -16.24 -8.70
N ASP A 538 -10.15 -17.45 -9.17
CA ASP A 538 -9.42 -18.53 -8.48
C ASP A 538 -7.89 -18.38 -8.57
N TYR A 539 -7.39 -17.33 -9.23
CA TYR A 539 -5.96 -17.15 -9.51
C TYR A 539 -5.43 -15.73 -9.25
N ILE A 540 -6.27 -14.79 -8.81
CA ILE A 540 -5.86 -13.44 -8.41
C ILE A 540 -5.99 -13.30 -6.88
N GLY A 541 -4.85 -13.06 -6.22
CA GLY A 541 -4.73 -12.65 -4.83
C GLY A 541 -4.19 -11.21 -4.74
N PHE A 542 -3.51 -10.89 -3.64
CA PHE A 542 -2.90 -9.58 -3.43
C PHE A 542 -1.87 -9.61 -2.30
N ARG A 543 -1.04 -8.56 -2.25
CA ARG A 543 -0.15 -8.26 -1.13
C ARG A 543 -0.21 -6.77 -0.79
N CYS A 544 0.18 -6.38 0.41
CA CYS A 544 0.18 -4.98 0.81
C CYS A 544 1.58 -4.35 0.67
N ALA A 545 1.59 -3.03 0.53
CA ALA A 545 2.74 -2.16 0.62
C ALA A 545 2.46 -1.01 1.59
N MET A 546 3.53 -0.41 2.09
CA MET A 546 3.51 0.73 3.01
C MET A 546 4.62 1.71 2.60
N SER A 547 4.27 2.98 2.44
CA SER A 547 5.24 4.01 2.10
C SER A 547 6.29 4.17 3.20
N ARG A 548 7.55 4.42 2.82
CA ARG A 548 8.60 4.77 3.78
C ARG A 548 8.61 6.28 4.02
N VAL A 549 8.68 6.67 5.29
CA VAL A 549 8.89 8.05 5.71
C VAL A 549 10.35 8.28 6.11
N GLY A 550 10.88 9.45 5.75
CA GLY A 550 12.23 9.86 6.09
C GLY A 550 13.28 9.45 5.05
N ALA A 551 14.48 9.08 5.51
CA ALA A 551 15.62 8.87 4.63
C ALA A 551 15.43 7.65 3.71
N LYS A 552 15.84 7.81 2.44
CA LYS A 552 15.79 6.78 1.39
C LYS A 552 16.38 5.44 1.85
N SER A 553 17.60 5.43 2.40
CA SER A 553 18.30 4.21 2.78
C SER A 553 18.35 4.00 4.30
N GLU A 554 18.40 2.73 4.74
CA GLU A 554 18.60 2.40 6.15
C GLU A 554 20.06 2.48 6.61
N LYS A 555 20.97 2.20 5.69
CA LYS A 555 22.41 2.14 5.92
C LYS A 555 23.10 2.87 4.77
N ARG A 556 24.17 3.61 5.08
CA ARG A 556 25.04 4.18 4.07
C ARG A 556 25.81 3.03 3.42
N LYS A 557 25.49 2.70 2.17
CA LYS A 557 26.24 1.71 1.40
C LYS A 557 27.49 2.39 0.83
N SER A 558 28.66 1.78 1.03
CA SER A 558 29.85 2.14 0.27
C SER A 558 29.67 1.66 -1.16
N PRO A 559 30.13 2.41 -2.19
CA PRO A 559 30.26 1.88 -3.53
C PRO A 559 31.10 0.59 -3.42
N ARG A 560 30.49 -0.57 -3.67
CA ARG A 560 31.23 -1.82 -3.77
C ARG A 560 31.67 -1.97 -5.21
N ASN A 561 32.96 -2.26 -5.37
CA ASN A 561 33.56 -2.68 -6.63
C ASN A 561 32.93 -3.97 -7.15
#